data_AF-A0A855FMT3-F1
#
_entry.id   AF-A0A855FMT3-F1
#
_cell.length_a   1.000
_cell.length_b   1.000
_cell.length_c   1.000
_cell.angle_alpha   90.00
_cell.angle_beta   90.00
_cell.angle_gamma   90.00
#
_symmetry.space_group_name_H-M   'P 1'
#
loop_
_entity.id
_entity.type
_entity.pdbx_description
1 polymer ?
#
loop_
_entity_poly.entity_id
_entity_poly.type
_entity_poly.pdbx_seq_one_letter_code
_entity_poly.pdbx_strand_id
1 'polypeptide(L)'
;MKKYVFIILFILLLSSCNKIKVREENNRESHIAVNKQLNSAASDTIEKFMNFNQIEQTPVDSLIKKYPPLGDKTFILGKKDGFITEFRAGLSKQFTPKEIRSRDIKIREVTWASSNEENLTVWFEKKDHKWIPVAHFIWDKNAVF
;
A
#
# COMPACT_ATOMS: atom_id res chain seq x y z
N MET A 1 8.15 -40.78 28.61
CA MET A 1 7.33 -40.54 27.39
C MET A 1 7.28 -39.07 26.93
N LYS A 2 8.26 -38.20 27.26
CA LYS A 2 8.30 -36.80 26.78
C LYS A 2 9.43 -36.51 25.76
N LYS A 3 10.41 -37.41 25.63
CA LYS A 3 11.57 -37.23 24.73
C LYS A 3 11.25 -37.54 23.26
N TYR A 4 10.26 -38.40 23.00
CA TYR A 4 9.85 -38.76 21.64
C TYR A 4 8.85 -37.77 21.01
N VAL A 5 8.20 -36.92 21.81
CA VAL A 5 7.25 -35.90 21.32
C VAL A 5 7.99 -34.83 20.51
N PHE A 6 9.20 -34.44 20.95
CA PHE A 6 10.04 -33.49 20.21
C PHE A 6 10.59 -34.06 18.89
N ILE A 7 10.82 -35.37 18.82
CA ILE A 7 11.35 -36.03 17.61
C ILE A 7 10.28 -36.09 16.52
N ILE A 8 9.01 -36.31 16.89
CA ILE A 8 7.90 -36.34 15.92
C ILE A 8 7.61 -34.94 15.35
N LEU A 9 7.74 -33.88 16.16
CA LEU A 9 7.52 -32.50 15.70
C LEU A 9 8.56 -32.04 14.67
N PHE A 10 9.78 -32.56 14.75
CA PHE A 10 10.88 -32.18 13.85
C PHE A 10 10.77 -32.82 12.46
N ILE A 11 10.14 -34.00 12.35
CA ILE A 11 9.98 -34.73 11.08
C ILE A 11 8.93 -34.05 10.17
N LEU A 12 7.91 -33.39 10.74
CA LEU A 12 6.85 -32.71 9.98
C LEU A 12 7.31 -31.43 9.27
N LEU A 13 8.44 -30.84 9.68
CA LEU A 13 8.96 -29.59 9.10
C LEU A 13 9.82 -29.81 7.83
N LEU A 14 10.16 -31.06 7.49
CA LEU A 14 11.02 -31.39 6.34
C LEU A 14 10.23 -31.77 5.08
N SER A 15 8.89 -31.80 5.11
CA SER A 15 8.06 -32.16 3.96
C SER A 15 7.58 -30.98 3.09
N SER A 16 8.01 -29.74 3.36
CA SER A 16 7.75 -28.61 2.46
C SER A 16 8.95 -28.34 1.55
N CYS A 17 9.07 -29.16 0.51
CA CYS A 17 9.93 -28.88 -0.64
C CYS A 17 9.16 -29.23 -1.92
N ASN A 18 8.15 -28.42 -2.25
CA ASN A 18 7.48 -28.54 -3.55
C ASN A 18 8.26 -27.70 -4.57
N LYS A 19 9.21 -28.32 -5.27
CA LYS A 19 9.83 -27.73 -6.46
C LYS A 19 8.83 -27.82 -7.62
N ILE A 20 7.98 -26.81 -7.77
CA ILE A 20 7.35 -26.52 -9.05
C ILE A 20 8.28 -25.58 -9.79
N LYS A 21 9.06 -26.12 -10.73
CA LYS A 21 9.63 -25.35 -11.84
C LYS A 21 9.45 -26.12 -13.15
N VAL A 22 8.36 -25.72 -13.81
CA VAL A 22 8.22 -25.38 -15.23
C VAL A 22 8.99 -26.28 -16.20
N ARG A 23 8.21 -27.14 -16.88
CA ARG A 23 8.54 -27.80 -18.13
C ARG A 23 8.83 -26.71 -19.19
N GLU A 24 10.05 -26.67 -19.71
CA GLU A 24 10.36 -25.99 -20.96
C GLU A 24 9.60 -26.70 -22.09
N GLU A 25 8.57 -26.06 -22.63
CA GLU A 25 8.01 -26.42 -23.93
C GLU A 25 8.73 -25.63 -25.01
N ASN A 26 9.34 -26.40 -25.91
CA ASN A 26 10.13 -25.95 -27.02
C ASN A 26 9.32 -25.03 -27.96
N ASN A 27 9.87 -23.87 -28.24
CA ASN A 27 9.51 -23.04 -29.39
C ASN A 27 9.61 -23.85 -30.69
N ARG A 28 8.51 -23.95 -31.44
CA ARG A 28 8.49 -23.97 -32.91
C ARG A 28 7.14 -23.50 -33.44
N GLU A 29 7.17 -22.25 -33.91
CA GLU A 29 6.51 -21.67 -35.08
C GLU A 29 4.99 -21.74 -35.28
N SER A 30 4.42 -20.53 -35.38
CA SER A 30 3.53 -20.03 -36.45
C SER A 30 2.26 -20.82 -36.73
N HIS A 31 1.09 -20.21 -36.51
CA HIS A 31 0.23 -19.77 -37.61
C HIS A 31 -0.86 -18.80 -37.10
N ILE A 32 -1.08 -17.79 -37.92
CA ILE A 32 -1.97 -16.64 -37.81
C ILE A 32 -3.42 -17.03 -37.57
N ALA A 33 -4.12 -16.38 -36.63
CA ALA A 33 -5.56 -16.21 -36.69
C ALA A 33 -6.00 -14.85 -36.10
N VAL A 34 -6.82 -14.19 -36.89
CA VAL A 34 -7.17 -12.76 -36.93
C VAL A 34 -8.28 -12.41 -35.94
N ASN A 35 -8.14 -11.23 -35.33
CA ASN A 35 -9.14 -10.34 -34.72
C ASN A 35 -10.48 -10.92 -34.21
N LYS A 36 -10.69 -10.79 -32.89
CA LYS A 36 -11.99 -10.37 -32.37
C LYS A 36 -11.79 -9.39 -31.20
N GLN A 37 -11.64 -8.13 -31.57
CA GLN A 37 -11.78 -6.98 -30.68
C GLN A 37 -13.26 -6.94 -30.26
N LEU A 38 -13.56 -7.42 -29.06
CA LEU A 38 -14.87 -7.26 -28.45
C LEU A 38 -14.86 -5.93 -27.70
N ASN A 39 -15.31 -4.89 -28.41
CA ASN A 39 -15.61 -3.58 -27.83
C ASN A 39 -16.74 -3.74 -26.82
N SER A 40 -16.41 -3.91 -25.54
CA SER A 40 -17.30 -3.46 -24.47
C SER A 40 -17.02 -1.98 -24.26
N ALA A 41 -17.98 -1.14 -24.60
CA ALA A 41 -18.01 0.25 -24.19
C ALA A 41 -18.09 0.31 -22.65
N ALA A 42 -16.95 0.24 -21.98
CA ALA A 42 -16.80 0.66 -20.61
C ALA A 42 -16.62 2.18 -20.65
N SER A 43 -17.62 2.89 -20.13
CA SER A 43 -17.62 4.34 -19.90
C SER A 43 -16.22 4.90 -19.61
N ASP A 44 -15.73 5.77 -20.51
CA ASP A 44 -14.45 6.49 -20.44
C ASP A 44 -14.38 7.51 -19.28
N THR A 45 -14.56 7.06 -18.05
CA THR A 45 -13.92 7.72 -16.91
C THR A 45 -12.61 6.98 -16.75
N ILE A 46 -11.51 7.50 -17.31
CA ILE A 46 -10.18 7.02 -16.96
C ILE A 46 -10.05 7.22 -15.45
N GLU A 47 -10.26 6.16 -14.67
CA GLU A 47 -10.03 6.19 -13.23
C GLU A 47 -8.58 6.58 -13.02
N LYS A 48 -8.40 7.79 -12.48
CA LYS A 48 -7.11 8.43 -12.48
C LYS A 48 -6.35 7.98 -11.25
N PHE A 49 -5.72 6.83 -11.37
CA PHE A 49 -4.96 6.22 -10.29
C PHE A 49 -3.73 7.06 -9.92
N MET A 50 -3.53 7.22 -8.62
CA MET A 50 -2.39 7.95 -8.07
C MET A 50 -1.23 7.00 -7.76
N ASN A 51 -0.01 7.41 -8.13
CA ASN A 51 1.21 6.73 -7.75
C ASN A 51 2.03 7.61 -6.79
N PHE A 52 2.62 7.01 -5.77
CA PHE A 52 3.44 7.72 -4.78
C PHE A 52 4.57 8.57 -5.40
N ASN A 53 5.21 8.11 -6.49
CA ASN A 53 6.27 8.87 -7.17
C ASN A 53 5.78 10.23 -7.70
N GLN A 54 4.49 10.35 -8.06
CA GLN A 54 3.90 11.63 -8.48
C GLN A 54 3.65 12.56 -7.28
N ILE A 55 3.48 11.99 -6.09
CA ILE A 55 3.16 12.69 -4.85
C ILE A 55 4.41 13.34 -4.25
N GLU A 56 5.55 12.67 -4.30
CA GLU A 56 6.80 13.19 -3.71
C GLU A 56 7.26 14.53 -4.30
N GLN A 57 6.92 14.79 -5.55
CA GLN A 57 7.43 15.93 -6.31
C GLN A 57 6.43 17.09 -6.40
N THR A 58 5.20 16.91 -5.92
CA THR A 58 4.12 17.89 -6.10
C THR A 58 3.52 18.32 -4.76
N PRO A 59 3.28 19.63 -4.53
CA PRO A 59 2.56 20.08 -3.34
C PRO A 59 1.19 19.39 -3.22
N VAL A 60 0.90 18.85 -2.04
CA VAL A 60 -0.32 18.07 -1.79
C VAL A 60 -1.61 18.84 -2.12
N ASP A 61 -1.64 20.15 -1.88
CA ASP A 61 -2.81 20.98 -2.17
C ASP A 61 -3.10 21.05 -3.68
N SER A 62 -2.05 21.05 -4.51
CA SER A 62 -2.19 20.96 -5.97
C SER A 62 -2.67 19.58 -6.41
N LEU A 63 -2.19 18.52 -5.75
CA LEU A 63 -2.62 17.15 -6.03
C LEU A 63 -4.10 16.95 -5.71
N ILE A 64 -4.55 17.37 -4.53
CA ILE A 64 -5.94 17.23 -4.08
C ILE A 64 -6.90 17.97 -5.01
N LYS A 65 -6.50 19.14 -5.53
CA LYS A 65 -7.30 19.88 -6.52
C LYS A 65 -7.43 19.12 -7.84
N LYS A 66 -6.37 18.44 -8.28
CA LYS A 66 -6.31 17.71 -9.57
C LYS A 66 -6.84 16.28 -9.48
N TYR A 67 -6.80 15.69 -8.29
CA TYR A 67 -7.17 14.32 -7.95
C TYR A 67 -7.90 14.34 -6.59
N PRO A 68 -9.22 14.50 -6.58
CA PRO A 68 -9.99 14.49 -5.34
C PRO A 68 -9.75 13.20 -4.55
N PRO A 69 -9.36 13.27 -3.26
CA PRO A 69 -9.07 12.09 -2.47
C PRO A 69 -10.34 11.38 -1.98
N LEU A 70 -10.22 10.09 -1.70
CA LEU A 70 -11.23 9.29 -1.01
C LEU A 70 -11.35 9.67 0.47
N GLY A 71 -10.26 10.14 1.06
CA GLY A 71 -10.24 10.64 2.43
C GLY A 71 -9.11 11.65 2.63
N ASP A 72 -9.36 12.68 3.42
CA ASP A 72 -8.40 13.71 3.79
C ASP A 72 -8.70 14.17 5.22
N LYS A 73 -7.75 13.94 6.13
CA LYS A 73 -7.88 14.38 7.52
C LYS A 73 -6.55 14.86 8.07
N THR A 74 -6.64 15.77 9.03
CA THR A 74 -5.48 16.29 9.74
C THR A 74 -5.61 15.98 11.23
N PHE A 75 -4.51 15.56 11.86
CA PHE A 75 -4.46 15.26 13.29
C PHE A 75 -3.07 15.56 13.88
N ILE A 76 -2.96 15.50 15.20
CA ILE A 76 -1.67 15.50 15.90
C ILE A 76 -1.30 14.06 16.23
N LEU A 77 -0.14 13.60 15.75
CA LEU A 77 0.31 12.23 15.94
C LEU A 77 0.44 11.88 17.43
N GLY A 78 -0.09 10.72 17.83
CA GLY A 78 -0.04 10.23 19.22
C GLY A 78 -1.08 10.84 20.16
N LYS A 79 -1.99 11.69 19.66
CA LYS A 79 -3.08 12.31 20.45
C LYS A 79 -4.43 12.00 19.81
N LYS A 80 -5.49 11.82 20.61
CA LYS A 80 -6.89 11.69 20.16
C LYS A 80 -7.01 10.93 18.82
N ASP A 81 -7.43 11.58 17.74
CA ASP A 81 -7.68 10.96 16.42
C ASP A 81 -6.41 10.49 15.68
N GLY A 82 -5.23 10.83 16.21
CA GLY A 82 -3.90 10.50 15.72
C GLY A 82 -3.22 9.34 16.45
N PHE A 83 -3.93 8.49 17.18
CA PHE A 83 -3.35 7.25 17.71
C PHE A 83 -2.74 6.39 16.60
N ILE A 84 -1.63 5.75 16.92
CA ILE A 84 -0.95 4.83 16.00
C ILE A 84 -1.63 3.47 16.12
N THR A 85 -2.37 3.10 15.07
CA THR A 85 -2.93 1.77 14.85
C THR A 85 -2.03 0.98 13.89
N GLU A 86 -2.37 -0.29 13.62
CA GLU A 86 -1.67 -1.10 12.61
C GLU A 86 -1.64 -0.42 11.25
N PHE A 87 -2.76 0.20 10.85
CA PHE A 87 -2.86 0.99 9.61
C PHE A 87 -1.83 2.13 9.53
N ARG A 88 -1.42 2.70 10.67
CA ARG A 88 -0.47 3.81 10.76
C ARG A 88 0.93 3.37 11.18
N ALA A 89 1.23 2.07 11.18
CA ALA A 89 2.52 1.55 11.63
C ALA A 89 3.72 2.12 10.85
N GLY A 90 3.52 2.58 9.60
CA GLY A 90 4.53 3.31 8.83
C GLY A 90 5.05 4.57 9.53
N LEU A 91 4.21 5.27 10.28
CA LEU A 91 4.61 6.47 11.03
C LEU A 91 5.54 6.15 12.20
N SER A 92 5.43 4.97 12.81
CA SER A 92 6.34 4.52 13.87
C SER A 92 7.76 4.26 13.39
N LYS A 93 7.94 4.04 12.09
CA LYS A 93 9.28 3.93 11.47
C LYS A 93 9.92 5.31 11.28
N GLN A 94 9.10 6.35 11.17
CA GLN A 94 9.54 7.72 10.90
C GLN A 94 9.76 8.53 12.18
N PHE A 95 8.96 8.31 13.22
CA PHE A 95 9.00 9.10 14.45
C PHE A 95 9.19 8.18 15.65
N THR A 96 10.15 8.53 16.49
CA THR A 96 10.37 7.80 17.75
C THR A 96 9.22 8.04 18.73
N PRO A 97 8.97 7.10 19.66
CA PRO A 97 7.99 7.31 20.72
C PRO A 97 8.26 8.57 21.57
N LYS A 98 9.53 8.96 21.72
CA LYS A 98 9.90 10.19 22.42
C LYS A 98 9.43 11.42 21.64
N GLU A 99 9.71 11.50 20.34
CA GLU A 99 9.29 12.62 19.49
C GLU A 99 7.78 12.77 19.44
N ILE A 100 7.05 11.66 19.28
CA ILE A 100 5.58 11.64 19.26
C ILE A 100 5.01 12.21 20.56
N ARG A 101 5.62 11.92 21.71
CA ARG A 101 5.17 12.44 23.01
C ARG A 101 5.58 13.89 23.26
N SER A 102 6.73 14.33 22.73
CA SER A 102 7.31 15.63 23.06
C SER A 102 6.95 16.76 22.09
N ARG A 103 6.40 16.44 20.90
CA ARG A 103 6.13 17.41 19.83
C ARG A 103 4.68 17.35 19.39
N ASP A 104 4.15 18.48 18.93
CA ASP A 104 2.87 18.54 18.21
C ASP A 104 3.10 18.25 16.71
N ILE A 105 3.39 17.00 16.39
CA ILE A 105 3.62 16.56 15.01
C ILE A 105 2.28 16.56 14.26
N LYS A 106 2.04 17.61 13.48
CA LYS A 106 0.82 17.75 12.68
C LYS A 106 0.95 16.91 11.41
N ILE A 107 0.06 15.93 11.28
CA ILE A 107 0.00 15.00 10.15
C ILE A 107 -1.26 15.26 9.35
N ARG A 108 -1.14 15.28 8.02
CA ARG A 108 -2.27 15.13 7.08
C ARG A 108 -2.22 13.73 6.49
N GLU A 109 -3.28 12.98 6.63
CA GLU A 109 -3.46 11.64 6.06
C GLU A 109 -4.42 11.76 4.88
N VAL A 110 -3.94 11.41 3.68
CA VAL A 110 -4.71 11.53 2.44
C VAL A 110 -4.72 10.20 1.71
N THR A 111 -5.89 9.77 1.27
CA THR A 111 -6.10 8.48 0.60
C THR A 111 -6.65 8.70 -0.81
N TRP A 112 -6.06 8.03 -1.80
CA TRP A 112 -6.54 7.96 -3.17
C TRP A 112 -6.73 6.50 -3.60
N ALA A 113 -7.47 6.27 -4.68
CA ALA A 113 -7.41 5.01 -5.40
C ALA A 113 -6.05 4.90 -6.13
N SER A 114 -5.38 3.76 -6.00
CA SER A 114 -4.13 3.44 -6.70
C SER A 114 -4.31 2.43 -7.83
N SER A 115 -5.40 1.65 -7.76
CA SER A 115 -5.86 0.74 -8.81
C SER A 115 -7.35 0.44 -8.59
N ASN A 116 -7.90 -0.50 -9.36
CA ASN A 116 -9.25 -1.00 -9.13
C ASN A 116 -9.36 -1.76 -7.80
N GLU A 117 -8.26 -2.36 -7.33
CA GLU A 117 -8.20 -3.25 -6.17
C GLU A 117 -7.56 -2.60 -4.95
N GLU A 118 -6.76 -1.55 -5.13
CA GLU A 118 -5.92 -0.97 -4.07
C GLU A 118 -6.17 0.53 -3.86
N ASN A 119 -5.97 0.95 -2.61
CA ASN A 119 -5.88 2.33 -2.19
C ASN A 119 -4.44 2.69 -1.83
N LEU A 120 -4.08 3.95 -2.04
CA LEU A 120 -2.83 4.54 -1.58
C LEU A 120 -3.14 5.60 -0.52
N THR A 121 -2.66 5.38 0.69
CA THR A 121 -2.67 6.39 1.76
C THR A 121 -1.28 6.97 1.92
N VAL A 122 -1.18 8.29 1.96
CA VAL A 122 0.07 9.03 2.21
C VAL A 122 -0.10 9.92 3.43
N TRP A 123 0.90 9.88 4.31
CA TRP A 123 0.97 10.78 5.45
C TRP A 123 1.99 11.89 5.19
N PHE A 124 1.58 13.12 5.44
CA PHE A 124 2.39 14.32 5.30
C PHE A 124 2.61 14.99 6.64
N GLU A 125 3.85 15.34 6.98
CA GLU A 125 4.16 16.19 8.13
C GLU A 125 4.12 17.67 7.75
N LYS A 126 3.55 18.52 8.62
CA LYS A 126 3.65 19.97 8.45
C LYS A 126 5.04 20.46 8.89
N LYS A 127 5.84 20.98 7.96
CA LYS A 127 7.12 21.67 8.22
C LYS A 127 7.17 22.99 7.47
N ASP A 128 7.58 24.08 8.13
CA ASP A 128 7.74 25.40 7.53
C ASP A 128 6.58 25.81 6.62
N HIS A 129 5.35 25.64 7.12
CA HIS A 129 4.10 25.94 6.41
C HIS A 129 3.84 25.08 5.15
N LYS A 130 4.64 24.05 4.89
CA LYS A 130 4.48 23.07 3.81
C LYS A 130 4.11 21.70 4.34
N TRP A 131 3.49 20.89 3.49
CA TRP A 131 3.18 19.49 3.76
C TRP A 131 4.20 18.63 3.04
N ILE A 132 4.98 17.85 3.80
CA ILE A 132 6.05 17.01 3.26
C ILE A 132 5.65 15.55 3.45
N PRO A 133 5.64 14.71 2.39
CA PRO A 133 5.33 13.30 2.54
C PRO A 133 6.41 12.62 3.40
N VAL A 134 5.98 11.79 4.35
CA VAL A 134 6.89 11.12 5.30
C VAL A 134 6.68 9.61 5.38
N ALA A 135 5.52 9.11 4.96
CA ALA A 135 5.25 7.68 4.85
C ALA A 135 4.08 7.44 3.88
N HIS A 136 3.98 6.24 3.34
CA HIS A 136 2.83 5.79 2.58
C HIS A 136 2.48 4.34 2.89
N PHE A 137 1.26 3.94 2.51
CA PHE A 137 0.78 2.58 2.61
C PHE A 137 -0.18 2.29 1.46
N ILE A 138 0.09 1.22 0.71
CA ILE A 138 -0.80 0.66 -0.31
C ILE A 138 -1.52 -0.52 0.31
N TRP A 139 -2.85 -0.56 0.17
CA TRP A 139 -3.69 -1.57 0.80
C TRP A 139 -4.85 -1.99 -0.09
N ASP A 140 -5.23 -3.27 -0.01
CA ASP A 140 -6.39 -3.82 -0.71
C ASP A 140 -7.68 -3.17 -0.22
N LYS A 141 -8.57 -2.74 -1.11
CA LYS A 141 -9.83 -2.06 -0.78
C LYS A 141 -10.74 -2.87 0.15
N ASN A 142 -10.57 -4.19 0.21
CA ASN A 142 -11.33 -5.10 1.07
C ASN A 142 -10.60 -5.44 2.38
N ALA A 143 -9.42 -4.85 2.63
CA ALA A 143 -8.69 -5.07 3.88
C ALA A 143 -9.44 -4.49 5.08
N VAL A 144 -9.33 -5.17 6.22
CA VAL A 144 -9.90 -4.77 7.50
C VAL A 144 -8.77 -4.51 8.48
N PHE A 145 -8.83 -3.37 9.19
CA PHE A 145 -7.83 -2.89 10.14
C PHE A 145 -8.47 -2.46 11.46
#